data_AF-A0A2I0V8U4-F1
#
_entry.id   AF-A0A2I0V8U4-F1
#
_cell.length_a   1.000
_cell.length_b   1.000
_cell.length_c   1.000
_cell.angle_alpha   90.00
_cell.angle_beta   90.00
_cell.angle_gamma   90.00
#
_symmetry.space_group_name_H-M   'P 1'
#
loop_
_entity.id
_entity.type
_entity.pdbx_description
1 polymer ?
#
loop_
_entity_poly.entity_id
_entity_poly.type
_entity_poly.pdbx_seq_one_letter_code
_entity_poly.pdbx_strand_id
1 'polypeptide(L)'
;MAASADLPPFGAVSQVDDVVNEASKMVNADEGKLVNEEEFQQLMKEILGCIMLQLEGNPIFVSSNSVVHETLNSPSTLLPPSMAIPQVG
;
A
#
# COMPACT_ATOMS: atom_id res chain seq x y z
N MET A 1 -12.81 3.89 -5.74
CA MET A 1 -11.94 2.81 -5.23
C MET A 1 -11.27 3.34 -3.98
N ALA A 2 -11.29 2.58 -2.89
CA ALA A 2 -10.66 2.98 -1.64
C ALA A 2 -9.20 3.39 -1.92
N ALA A 3 -8.75 4.49 -1.32
CA ALA A 3 -7.32 4.68 -1.15
C ALA A 3 -6.82 3.39 -0.49
N SER A 4 -6.05 2.59 -1.25
CA SER A 4 -5.10 1.66 -0.64
C SER A 4 -4.46 2.44 0.49
N ALA A 5 -4.48 1.92 1.72
CA ALA A 5 -4.21 2.66 2.96
C ALA A 5 -2.74 3.14 3.10
N ASP A 6 -2.13 3.60 2.00
CA ASP A 6 -0.70 3.79 1.73
C ASP A 6 0.18 2.61 2.14
N LEU A 7 -0.45 1.45 2.35
CA LEU A 7 0.23 0.22 2.69
C LEU A 7 0.99 -0.28 1.45
N PRO A 8 2.25 -0.70 1.63
CA PRO A 8 3.04 -1.31 0.57
C PRO A 8 2.32 -2.51 -0.03
N PRO A 9 2.56 -2.82 -1.32
CA PRO A 9 2.01 -4.03 -1.92
C PRO A 9 2.56 -5.26 -1.17
N PHE A 10 1.80 -6.35 -1.21
CA PHE A 10 2.26 -7.66 -0.71
C PHE A 10 3.62 -8.01 -1.31
N GLY A 11 4.54 -8.51 -0.49
CA GLY A 11 5.92 -8.79 -0.89
C GLY A 11 6.88 -7.60 -0.78
N ALA A 12 6.40 -6.38 -0.49
CA ALA A 12 7.27 -5.21 -0.35
C ALA A 12 7.92 -5.11 1.03
N VAL A 13 7.28 -5.66 2.06
CA VAL A 13 7.79 -5.65 3.44
C VAL A 13 7.70 -7.06 4.02
N SER A 14 8.82 -7.78 4.00
CA SER A 14 8.91 -9.17 4.46
C SER A 14 8.25 -9.37 5.83
N GLN A 15 8.45 -8.45 6.77
CA GLN A 15 7.87 -8.57 8.12
C GLN A 15 6.34 -8.57 8.11
N VAL A 16 5.72 -7.77 7.23
CA VAL A 16 4.25 -7.76 7.08
C VAL A 16 3.81 -9.09 6.48
N ASP A 17 4.52 -9.55 5.45
CA ASP A 17 4.20 -10.81 4.77
C ASP A 17 4.34 -12.01 5.73
N ASP A 18 5.37 -12.00 6.57
CA ASP A 18 5.64 -13.05 7.57
C ASP A 18 4.50 -13.16 8.58
N VAL A 19 4.03 -12.03 9.14
CA VAL A 19 2.91 -12.00 10.09
C VAL A 19 1.63 -12.54 9.44
N VAL A 20 1.33 -12.13 8.21
CA VAL A 20 0.13 -12.58 7.48
C VAL A 20 0.22 -14.07 7.12
N ASN A 21 1.39 -14.54 6.70
CA ASN A 21 1.64 -15.94 6.37
C ASN A 21 1.56 -16.82 7.62
N GLU A 22 2.08 -16.37 8.76
CA GLU A 22 1.99 -17.10 10.02
C GLU A 22 0.53 -17.23 10.48
N ALA A 23 -0.21 -16.13 10.51
CA ALA A 23 -1.63 -16.15 10.86
C ALA A 23 -2.46 -17.06 9.95
N SER A 24 -2.16 -17.05 8.65
CA SER A 24 -2.84 -17.91 7.66
C SER A 24 -2.50 -19.40 7.81
N LYS A 25 -1.29 -19.75 8.27
CA LYS A 25 -0.90 -21.15 8.56
C LYS A 25 -1.52 -21.67 9.85
N MET A 26 -1.66 -20.79 10.83
CA MET A 26 -2.14 -21.15 12.18
C MET A 26 -3.64 -21.49 12.16
N VAL A 27 -4.35 -20.86 11.24
CA VAL A 27 -5.70 -21.22 10.86
C VAL A 27 -5.60 -22.37 9.87
N ASN A 28 -5.83 -23.61 10.34
CA ASN A 28 -5.76 -24.85 9.55
C ASN A 28 -6.79 -24.87 8.40
N ALA A 29 -6.57 -24.06 7.38
CA ALA A 29 -7.31 -24.10 6.14
C ALA A 29 -6.84 -25.33 5.36
N ASP A 30 -7.49 -26.47 5.58
CA ASP A 30 -7.25 -27.70 4.82
C ASP A 30 -7.26 -27.37 3.32
N GLU A 31 -6.13 -27.61 2.63
CA GLU A 31 -5.89 -27.16 1.27
C GLU A 31 -6.93 -27.77 0.31
N GLY A 32 -8.00 -27.02 0.04
CA GLY A 32 -9.08 -27.43 -0.85
C GLY A 32 -10.39 -27.84 -0.17
N LYS A 33 -10.54 -27.70 1.15
CA LYS A 33 -11.85 -27.85 1.79
C LYS A 33 -12.77 -26.70 1.33
N LEU A 34 -13.86 -27.06 0.67
CA LEU A 34 -14.96 -26.12 0.44
C LEU A 34 -15.60 -25.79 1.78
N VAL A 35 -15.53 -24.51 2.16
CA VAL A 35 -16.18 -23.95 3.35
C VAL A 35 -17.44 -23.20 2.94
N ASN A 36 -18.48 -23.26 3.77
CA ASN A 36 -19.64 -22.40 3.58
C ASN A 36 -19.31 -20.95 4.02
N GLU A 37 -20.23 -20.02 3.76
CA GLU A 37 -20.03 -18.61 4.07
C GLU A 37 -19.74 -18.36 5.56
N GLU A 38 -20.46 -19.04 6.46
CA GLU A 38 -20.30 -18.85 7.90
C GLU A 38 -18.94 -19.35 8.40
N GLU A 39 -18.51 -20.52 7.92
CA GLU A 39 -17.16 -21.05 8.15
C GLU A 39 -16.09 -20.11 7.60
N PHE A 40 -16.26 -19.57 6.39
CA PHE A 40 -15.31 -18.61 5.81
C PHE A 40 -15.23 -17.31 6.62
N GLN A 41 -16.37 -16.77 7.04
CA GLN A 41 -16.40 -15.55 7.87
C GLN A 41 -15.72 -15.78 9.22
N GLN A 42 -15.94 -16.94 9.84
CA GLN A 42 -15.27 -17.31 11.07
C GLN A 42 -13.75 -17.44 10.86
N LEU A 43 -13.34 -18.14 9.80
CA LEU A 43 -11.93 -18.28 9.40
C LEU A 43 -11.26 -16.92 9.23
N MET A 44 -11.91 -16.00 8.51
CA MET A 44 -11.40 -14.65 8.29
C MET A 44 -11.26 -13.86 9.59
N LYS A 45 -12.23 -13.96 10.51
CA LYS A 45 -12.14 -13.30 11.83
C LYS A 45 -10.98 -13.85 12.65
N GLU A 46 -10.74 -15.16 12.60
CA GLU A 46 -9.62 -15.79 13.30
C GLU A 46 -8.28 -15.33 12.73
N ILE A 47 -8.11 -15.30 11.40
CA ILE A 47 -6.90 -14.80 10.75
C ILE A 47 -6.64 -13.33 11.15
N LEU A 48 -7.67 -12.47 11.07
CA LEU A 48 -7.53 -11.07 11.48
C LEU A 48 -7.20 -10.93 12.97
N GLY A 49 -7.82 -11.74 13.83
CA GLY A 49 -7.55 -11.77 15.26
C GLY A 49 -6.10 -12.15 15.56
N CYS A 50 -5.57 -13.17 14.88
CA CYS A 50 -4.16 -13.56 14.98
C CYS A 50 -3.22 -12.43 14.56
N ILE A 51 -3.49 -11.77 13.44
CA ILE A 51 -2.68 -10.63 12.96
C ILE A 51 -2.70 -9.49 14.00
N MET A 52 -3.87 -9.15 14.54
CA MET A 52 -4.00 -8.10 15.56
C MET A 52 -3.17 -8.41 16.80
N LEU A 53 -3.24 -9.63 17.31
CA LEU A 53 -2.48 -10.05 18.50
C LEU A 53 -0.97 -10.00 18.27
N GLN A 54 -0.49 -10.42 17.09
CA GLN A 54 0.93 -10.34 16.76
C GLN A 54 1.41 -8.88 16.71
N LEU A 55 0.64 -8.00 16.08
CA LEU A 55 0.98 -6.57 15.97
C LEU A 55 0.86 -5.80 17.29
N GLU A 56 0.00 -6.26 18.21
CA GLU A 56 -0.10 -5.70 19.57
C GLU A 56 1.18 -5.95 20.38
N GLY A 57 1.78 -7.14 20.25
CA GLY A 57 3.04 -7.48 20.91
C GLY A 57 4.28 -6.93 20.21
N ASN A 58 4.24 -6.80 18.88
CA ASN A 58 5.36 -6.34 18.07
C ASN A 58 4.87 -5.53 16.83
N PRO A 59 4.67 -4.21 16.98
CA PRO A 59 4.15 -3.39 15.89
C PRO A 59 5.15 -3.25 14.74
N ILE A 60 4.63 -3.28 13.51
CA ILE A 60 5.41 -3.02 12.30
C ILE A 60 5.20 -1.56 11.86
N PHE A 61 6.28 -0.81 11.76
CA PHE A 61 6.26 0.56 11.29
C PHE A 61 6.63 0.62 9.82
N VAL A 62 5.74 1.22 9.03
CA VAL A 62 5.96 1.41 7.59
C VAL A 62 5.85 2.90 7.28
N SER A 63 6.85 3.42 6.57
CA SER A 63 6.85 4.80 6.07
C SER A 63 6.86 4.80 4.55
N SER A 64 5.82 5.32 3.94
CA SER A 64 5.74 5.54 2.50
C SER A 64 6.06 7.00 2.19
N ASN A 65 7.00 7.24 1.26
CA ASN A 65 7.27 8.58 0.75
C ASN A 65 6.51 8.76 -0.57
N SER A 66 5.38 9.45 -0.52
CA SER A 66 4.59 9.72 -1.73
C SER A 66 5.17 10.93 -2.45
N VAL A 67 5.85 10.68 -3.57
CA VAL A 67 6.32 11.76 -4.44
C VAL A 67 5.13 12.26 -5.24
N VAL A 68 4.53 13.36 -4.81
CA VAL A 68 3.47 14.03 -5.57
C VAL A 68 4.12 14.68 -6.79
N HIS A 69 4.09 13.98 -7.93
CA HIS A 69 4.28 14.67 -9.20
C HIS A 69 3.02 15.51 -9.42
N GLU A 70 3.13 16.82 -9.27
CA GLU A 70 2.14 17.72 -9.84
C GLU A 70 2.06 17.41 -11.33
N THR A 71 0.92 16.86 -11.77
CA THR A 71 0.70 16.62 -13.19
C THR A 71 0.78 17.98 -13.86
N LEU A 72 1.76 18.14 -14.74
CA LEU A 72 2.03 19.36 -15.51
C LEU A 72 0.92 19.54 -16.57
N ASN A 73 -0.34 19.68 -16.11
CA ASN A 73 -1.50 20.00 -16.93
C ASN A 73 -1.75 21.52 -17.01
N SER A 74 -0.76 22.34 -16.61
CA SER A 74 -0.75 23.75 -16.93
C SER A 74 -0.53 23.90 -18.45
N PRO A 75 -1.47 24.50 -19.22
CA PRO A 75 -1.12 24.93 -20.56
C PRO A 75 -0.01 25.98 -20.44
N SER A 76 1.18 25.70 -20.98
CA SER A 76 2.22 26.70 -21.15
C SER A 76 1.66 27.82 -22.03
N THR A 77 1.27 28.95 -21.42
CA THR A 77 1.24 30.21 -22.14
C THR A 77 2.69 30.59 -22.41
N LEU A 78 3.17 30.23 -23.60
CA LEU A 78 4.41 30.72 -24.19
C LEU A 78 4.44 32.25 -24.07
N LEU A 79 5.30 32.76 -23.20
CA LEU A 79 5.62 34.19 -23.14
C LEU A 79 6.22 34.60 -24.50
N PRO A 80 5.72 35.67 -25.16
CA PRO A 80 6.33 36.15 -26.39
C PRO A 80 7.75 36.66 -26.10
N PRO A 81 8.71 36.48 -27.03
CA PRO A 81 10.07 36.95 -26.84
C PRO A 81 10.05 38.48 -26.78
N SER A 82 10.33 39.03 -25.60
CA SER A 82 10.53 40.46 -25.43
C SER A 82 11.79 40.87 -26.20
N MET A 83 11.58 41.84 -27.09
CA MET A 83 12.52 42.34 -28.07
C MET A 83 13.58 43.24 -27.41
N ALA A 84 14.84 43.03 -27.82
CA ALA A 84 15.96 43.98 -27.91
C ALA A 84 16.57 44.59 -26.63
N ILE A 85 17.92 44.66 -26.60
CA ILE A 85 18.75 45.88 -26.45
C ILE A 85 20.20 45.54 -26.91
N PRO A 86 20.98 46.47 -27.51
CA PRO A 86 22.18 46.21 -28.34
C PRO A 86 23.54 46.56 -27.69
N GLN A 87 24.63 46.34 -28.45
CA GLN A 87 26.04 46.81 -28.31
C GLN A 87 26.95 46.01 -27.35
N VAL A 88 28.27 45.82 -27.53
CA VAL A 88 29.33 46.27 -28.48
C VAL A 88 30.55 45.35 -28.24
N GLY A 89 31.39 45.12 -29.25
CA GLY A 89 32.68 44.44 -29.12
C GLY A 89 33.23 43.98 -30.45
#